data_AF-A0A7Z9WI32-F1
#
_entry.id   AF-A0A7Z9WI32-F1
#
_cell.length_a   1.000
_cell.length_b   1.000
_cell.length_c   1.000
_cell.angle_alpha   90.00
_cell.angle_beta   90.00
_cell.angle_gamma   90.00
#
_symmetry.space_group_name_H-M   'P 1'
#
loop_
_entity.id
_entity.type
_entity.pdbx_description
1 polymer ?
#
loop_
_entity_poly.entity_id
_entity_poly.type
_entity_poly.pdbx_seq_one_letter_code
_entity_poly.pdbx_strand_id
1 'polypeptide(L)' 'MKLFEKCPICGGEITQKEVEKVLKGGTNTAIIKVMAEVCLHCGERLYTPETVSRFEEIRRKLSKEDVSEFVPIGKTFQVA' A
#
# COMPACT_ATOMS: atom_id res chain seq x y z
N MET A 1 -0.37 -3.22 -17.34
CA MET A 1 1.04 -2.84 -17.58
C MET A 1 1.90 -3.67 -16.64
N LYS A 2 2.90 -4.36 -17.17
CA LYS A 2 3.90 -5.08 -16.39
C LYS A 2 5.03 -4.10 -16.03
N LEU A 3 5.40 -3.94 -14.77
CA LEU A 3 6.43 -2.96 -14.35
C LEU A 3 7.84 -3.53 -14.52
N PHE A 4 8.00 -4.82 -14.25
CA PHE A 4 9.29 -5.51 -14.33
C PHE A 4 9.13 -6.90 -14.95
N GLU A 5 10.17 -7.45 -15.59
CA GLU A 5 10.13 -8.84 -16.06
C GLU A 5 10.34 -9.86 -14.94
N LYS A 6 11.21 -9.52 -13.97
CA LYS A 6 11.56 -10.29 -12.78
C LYS A 6 11.62 -9.37 -11.57
N CYS A 7 11.58 -9.94 -10.37
CA CYS A 7 11.71 -9.18 -9.13
C CYS A 7 13.07 -8.46 -9.08
N PRO A 8 13.12 -7.12 -8.94
CA PRO A 8 14.37 -6.38 -8.88
C PRO A 8 15.16 -6.63 -7.59
N ILE A 9 14.53 -7.23 -6.56
CA ILE A 9 15.15 -7.50 -5.26
C ILE A 9 15.84 -8.86 -5.22
N CYS A 10 15.27 -9.89 -5.86
CA CYS A 10 15.80 -11.26 -5.78
C CYS A 10 15.86 -12.03 -7.11
N GLY A 11 15.44 -11.45 -8.23
CA GLY A 11 15.39 -12.11 -9.53
C GLY A 11 14.27 -13.15 -9.70
N GLY A 12 13.40 -13.32 -8.69
CA GLY A 12 12.29 -14.27 -8.71
C GLY A 12 11.15 -13.87 -9.65
N GLU A 13 10.24 -14.82 -9.91
CA GLU A 13 9.02 -14.60 -10.69
C GLU A 13 8.08 -13.64 -9.96
N ILE A 14 7.38 -12.81 -10.74
CA ILE A 14 6.39 -11.85 -10.26
C ILE A 14 5.05 -12.12 -10.90
N THR A 15 3.97 -11.82 -10.18
CA THR A 15 2.61 -11.98 -10.67
C THR A 15 1.72 -10.83 -10.21
N GLN A 16 0.72 -10.45 -11.01
CA GLN A 16 -0.24 -9.43 -10.59
C GLN A 16 -1.25 -10.01 -9.60
N LYS A 17 -1.41 -9.34 -8.47
CA LYS A 17 -2.38 -9.68 -7.43
C LYS A 17 -2.98 -8.41 -6.81
N GLU A 18 -4.22 -8.51 -6.35
CA GLU A 18 -4.77 -7.51 -5.45
C GLU A 18 -4.17 -7.70 -4.06
N VAL A 19 -3.66 -6.62 -3.47
CA VAL A 19 -3.03 -6.63 -2.16
C VAL A 19 -3.58 -5.52 -1.28
N GLU A 20 -3.65 -5.79 0.02
CA GLU A 20 -3.93 -4.77 1.03
C GLU A 20 -2.64 -4.08 1.46
N LYS A 21 -2.66 -2.75 1.50
CA LYS A 21 -1.60 -1.90 2.05
C LYS A 21 -2.16 -1.11 3.22
N VAL A 22 -1.51 -1.26 4.38
CA VAL A 22 -1.73 -0.41 5.55
C VAL A 22 -0.90 0.87 5.39
N LEU A 23 -1.57 2.01 5.50
CA LEU A 23 -0.98 3.34 5.43
C LEU A 23 -1.15 4.03 6.77
N LYS A 24 -0.08 4.64 7.27
CA LYS A 24 -0.06 5.41 8.52
C LYS A 24 0.31 6.85 8.24
N GLY A 25 -0.34 7.79 8.92
CA GLY A 25 -0.02 9.21 8.89
C GLY A 25 -0.50 9.88 10.18
N GLY A 26 0.42 10.51 10.93
CA GLY A 26 0.14 10.91 12.31
C GLY A 26 -0.21 9.70 13.17
N THR A 27 -1.29 9.80 13.94
CA THR A 27 -1.87 8.70 14.75
C THR A 27 -2.92 7.88 13.99
N ASN A 28 -3.30 8.29 12.77
CA ASN A 28 -4.33 7.64 11.98
C ASN A 28 -3.78 6.52 11.09
N THR A 29 -4.61 5.52 10.83
CA THR A 29 -4.30 4.38 9.94
C THR A 29 -5.44 4.19 8.93
N ALA A 30 -5.08 3.96 7.66
CA ALA A 30 -6.00 3.53 6.61
C ALA A 30 -5.54 2.23 5.97
N ILE A 31 -6.49 1.50 5.38
CA ILE A 31 -6.24 0.32 4.54
C ILE A 31 -6.73 0.65 3.14
N ILE A 32 -5.90 0.34 2.14
CA ILE A 32 -6.28 0.42 0.73
C ILE A 32 -5.97 -0.89 0.02
N LYS A 33 -6.88 -1.35 -0.83
CA LYS A 33 -6.66 -2.44 -1.77
C LYS A 33 -6.21 -1.88 -3.11
N VAL A 34 -5.12 -2.43 -3.66
CA VAL A 34 -4.60 -2.04 -4.96
C VAL A 34 -4.08 -3.26 -5.72
N MET A 35 -4.08 -3.18 -7.04
CA MET A 35 -3.32 -4.14 -7.87
C MET A 35 -1.83 -3.84 -7.76
N ALA A 36 -1.03 -4.88 -7.53
CA ALA A 36 0.43 -4.80 -7.47
C ALA A 36 1.05 -6.02 -8.13
N GLU A 37 2.31 -5.89 -8.56
CA GLU A 37 3.12 -7.07 -8.90
C GLU A 37 3.77 -7.60 -7.62
N VAL A 38 3.57 -8.89 -7.34
CA VAL A 38 4.06 -9.54 -6.14
C VAL A 38 5.07 -10.61 -6.52
N CYS A 39 6.25 -10.56 -5.93
CA CYS A 39 7.23 -11.62 -6.10
C CYS A 39 6.77 -12.89 -5.39
N LEU A 40 6.71 -13.99 -6.13
CA LEU A 40 6.32 -15.31 -5.61
C LEU A 40 7.40 -15.94 -4.71
N HIS A 41 8.62 -15.40 -4.72
CA HIS A 41 9.74 -15.92 -3.94
C HIS A 41 9.95 -15.14 -2.63
N CYS A 42 10.17 -13.82 -2.70
CA CYS A 42 10.46 -13.00 -1.51
C CYS A 42 9.27 -12.18 -0.99
N GLY A 43 8.14 -12.15 -1.70
CA GLY A 43 6.95 -11.40 -1.28
C GLY A 43 7.01 -9.88 -1.52
N GLU A 44 8.07 -9.37 -2.17
CA GLU A 44 8.18 -7.97 -2.54
C GLU A 44 6.97 -7.50 -3.35
N ARG A 45 6.50 -6.27 -3.11
CA ARG A 45 5.31 -5.70 -3.76
C ARG A 45 5.70 -4.45 -4.53
N LEU A 46 5.57 -4.50 -5.85
CA LEU A 46 5.94 -3.44 -6.76
C LEU A 46 4.67 -2.69 -7.20
N TYR A 47 4.69 -1.37 -7.06
CA TYR A 47 3.56 -0.48 -7.30
C TYR A 47 3.87 0.47 -8.46
N THR A 48 2.84 0.86 -9.22
CA THR A 48 2.98 1.89 -10.24
C THR A 48 3.26 3.25 -9.59
N PRO A 49 3.89 4.21 -10.30
CA PRO A 49 4.07 5.56 -9.79
C PRO A 49 2.75 6.21 -9.34
N GLU A 50 1.67 6.03 -10.09
CA GLU A 50 0.32 6.50 -9.72
C GLU A 50 -0.16 5.93 -8.38
N THR A 51 0.04 4.63 -8.17
CA THR A 51 -0.32 3.97 -6.91
C THR A 51 0.51 4.52 -5.74
N VAL A 52 1.80 4.77 -5.97
CA VAL A 52 2.68 5.39 -4.97
C VAL A 52 2.22 6.81 -4.63
N SER A 53 1.92 7.64 -5.63
CA SER A 53 1.39 9.00 -5.42
C SER A 53 0.08 8.99 -4.63
N ARG A 54 -0.82 8.04 -4.91
CA ARG A 54 -2.05 7.86 -4.14
C ARG A 54 -1.77 7.49 -2.68
N PHE A 55 -0.77 6.64 -2.42
CA PHE A 55 -0.36 6.33 -1.04
C PHE A 55 0.15 7.56 -0.31
N GLU A 56 0.95 8.40 -0.97
CA GLU A 56 1.47 9.64 -0.41
C GLU A 56 0.36 10.64 -0.09
N GLU A 57 -0.62 10.79 -0.99
CA GLU A 57 -1.79 11.64 -0.75
C GLU A 57 -2.58 11.17 0.48
N ILE A 58 -2.86 9.87 0.58
CA ILE A 58 -3.59 9.30 1.73
C ILE A 58 -2.80 9.52 3.02
N ARG A 59 -1.49 9.26 3.03
CA ARG A 59 -0.64 9.52 4.22
C ARG A 59 -0.68 10.99 4.64
N ARG A 60 -0.64 11.91 3.68
CA ARG A 60 -0.75 13.36 3.93
C ARG A 60 -2.11 13.71 4.53
N LYS A 61 -3.21 13.18 3.99
CA LYS A 61 -4.57 13.34 4.53
C LYS A 61 -4.67 12.83 5.97
N LEU A 62 -4.21 11.60 6.22
CA LEU A 62 -4.16 10.99 7.56
C LEU A 62 -3.39 11.85 8.58
N SER A 63 -2.22 12.36 8.20
CA SER A 63 -1.39 13.21 9.08
C SER A 63 -2.00 14.56 9.44
N LYS A 64 -2.96 15.04 8.64
CA LYS A 64 -3.67 16.30 8.85
C LYS A 64 -5.08 16.10 9.42
N GLU A 65 -5.42 14.86 9.79
CA GLU A 65 -6.76 14.46 10.23
C GLU A 65 -7.87 14.75 9.20
N ASP A 66 -7.49 14.91 7.92
CA ASP A 66 -8.39 15.16 6.81
C ASP A 66 -8.92 13.83 6.26
N VAL A 67 -9.84 13.22 7.01
CA VAL A 67 -10.38 11.88 6.73
C VAL A 67 -11.87 11.90 6.39
N SER A 68 -12.40 13.07 6.01
CA SER A 68 -13.82 13.27 5.70
C SER A 68 -14.33 12.37 4.56
N GLU A 69 -13.45 12.01 3.62
CA GLU A 69 -13.74 11.12 2.50
C GLU A 69 -13.45 9.63 2.79
N PHE A 70 -12.95 9.29 3.99
CA PHE A 70 -12.60 7.92 4.35
C PHE A 70 -13.73 7.23 5.10
N VAL A 71 -13.85 5.92 4.90
CA VAL A 71 -14.84 5.10 5.60
C VAL A 71 -14.21 4.51 6.87
N PRO A 72 -14.75 4.78 8.08
CA PRO A 72 -14.31 4.11 9.29
C PRO A 72 -14.62 2.62 9.23
N ILE A 73 -13.60 1.77 9.37
CA ILE A 73 -13.74 0.31 9.31
C ILE A 73 -13.56 -0.39 10.66
N GLY A 74 -13.19 0.34 11.71
CA GLY A 74 -12.94 -0.20 13.05
C GLY A 74 -12.09 0.74 13.90
N LYS A 75 -11.60 0.23 15.03
CA LYS A 75 -10.66 0.93 15.91
C LYS A 75 -9.28 0.29 15.80
N THR A 76 -8.25 1.11 15.68
CA THR A 76 -6.86 0.67 15.77
C THR A 76 -6.36 0.94 17.18
N PHE A 77 -5.63 -0.01 17.77
CA PHE A 77 -5.09 0.11 19.13
C PHE A 77 -3.57 -0.09 19.10
N GLN A 78 -2.86 0.69 19.90
CA GLN A 78 -1.45 0.44 20.22
C GLN A 78 -1.39 -0.25 21.58
N VAL A 79 -0.61 -1.33 21.67
CA VAL A 79 -0.38 -2.06 22.93
C VAL A 79 0.95 -1.60 23.52
N ALA A 80 0.99 -1.41 24.83
CA ALA A 80 2.17 -1.03 25.60
C ALA A 80 3.02 -2.25 26.00
#